data_AF-D8EYI2-F1
#
_entry.id   AF-D8EYI2-F1
#
_cell.length_a   1.000
_cell.length_b   1.000
_cell.length_c   1.000
_cell.angle_alpha   90.00
_cell.angle_beta   90.00
_cell.angle_gamma   90.00
#
_symmetry.space_group_name_H-M   'P 1'
#
loop_
_entity.id
_entity.type
_entity.pdbx_description
1 polymer ?
#
loop_
_entity_poly.entity_id
_entity_poly.type
_entity_poly.pdbx_seq_one_letter_code
_entity_poly.pdbx_strand_id
1 'polypeptide(L)' 'MDDILDYFLCDVCAGKDFKQVYNFGLRFHGVNFSDDLIYDEMVGARFQCTKCGKLFSKEEIDSGLTLLRKERIKRD' A
#
# COMPACT_ATOMS: atom_id res chain seq x y z
N MET A 1 -16.54 -26.17 11.30
CA MET A 1 -16.80 -24.88 10.63
C MET A 1 -15.49 -24.54 9.97
N ASP A 2 -15.42 -24.64 8.63
CA ASP A 2 -14.17 -24.46 7.90
C ASP A 2 -13.93 -22.96 7.74
N ASP A 3 -13.02 -22.40 8.53
CA ASP A 3 -12.56 -21.02 8.34
C ASP A 3 -11.71 -20.96 7.08
N ILE A 4 -12.22 -20.27 6.06
CA ILE A 4 -11.49 -20.11 4.81
C ILE A 4 -10.73 -18.78 4.84
N LEU A 5 -9.40 -18.86 4.90
CA LEU A 5 -8.48 -17.73 4.88
C LEU A 5 -7.98 -17.46 3.46
N ASP A 6 -8.36 -16.32 2.89
CA ASP A 6 -7.70 -15.76 1.71
C ASP A 6 -6.69 -14.69 2.12
N TYR A 7 -5.53 -14.74 1.48
CA TYR A 7 -4.49 -13.74 1.64
C TYR A 7 -4.48 -12.81 0.42
N PHE A 8 -4.14 -11.54 0.66
CA PHE A 8 -3.73 -10.66 -0.43
C PHE A 8 -2.44 -11.19 -1.05
N LEU A 9 -2.45 -11.39 -2.36
CA LEU A 9 -1.30 -11.88 -3.13
C LEU A 9 -0.72 -10.76 -3.97
N CYS A 10 0.60 -10.71 -4.04
CA CYS A 10 1.30 -9.80 -4.94
C CYS A 10 0.87 -10.06 -6.39
N ASP A 11 0.46 -9.02 -7.10
CA ASP A 11 -0.02 -9.12 -8.49
C ASP A 11 1.07 -9.60 -9.47
N VAL A 12 2.35 -9.51 -9.10
CA VAL A 12 3.48 -9.90 -9.96
C VAL A 12 3.92 -11.35 -9.72
N CYS A 13 4.03 -11.77 -8.46
CA CYS A 13 4.67 -13.04 -8.11
C CYS A 13 3.81 -13.98 -7.27
N ALA A 14 2.55 -13.60 -7.04
CA ALA A 14 1.60 -14.30 -6.16
C ALA A 14 2.16 -14.58 -4.75
N GLY A 15 3.14 -13.78 -4.30
CA GLY A 15 3.67 -13.86 -2.94
C GLY A 15 2.68 -13.28 -1.94
N LYS A 16 2.48 -13.98 -0.81
CA LYS A 16 1.63 -13.53 0.30
C LYS A 16 2.39 -12.73 1.37
N ASP A 17 3.72 -12.79 1.34
CA ASP A 17 4.57 -12.27 2.40
C ASP A 17 5.05 -10.84 2.05
N PHE A 18 4.69 -9.89 2.91
CA PHE A 18 5.02 -8.47 2.77
C PHE A 18 5.74 -7.96 4.02
N LYS A 19 6.70 -7.06 3.84
CA LYS A 19 7.33 -6.31 4.92
C LYS A 19 6.89 -4.85 4.85
N GLN A 20 6.64 -4.24 6.00
CA GLN A 20 6.30 -2.84 6.08
C GLN A 20 7.57 -1.99 6.01
N VAL A 21 7.56 -0.97 5.17
CA VAL A 21 8.64 0.00 5.01
C VAL A 21 8.07 1.41 5.12
N TYR A 22 8.79 2.29 5.81
CA TYR A 22 8.40 3.68 5.98
C TYR A 22 9.28 4.56 5.12
N ASN A 23 8.66 5.39 4.30
CA ASN A 23 9.35 6.43 3.56
C ASN A 23 9.18 7.74 4.33
N PHE A 24 10.29 8.38 4.63
CA PHE A 24 10.36 9.70 5.22
C PHE A 24 10.78 10.67 4.13
N GLY A 25 9.91 11.65 3.83
CA GLY A 25 10.16 12.62 2.78
C GLY A 25 9.77 14.02 3.23
N LEU A 26 10.45 15.02 2.67
CA LEU A 26 10.05 16.42 2.78
C LEU A 26 9.44 16.84 1.45
N ARG A 27 8.22 17.37 1.48
CA ARG A 27 7.57 17.96 0.32
C ARG A 27 7.73 19.47 0.39
N PHE A 28 8.47 20.03 -0.55
CA PHE A 28 8.66 21.48 -0.64
C PHE A 28 7.55 22.10 -1.50
N HIS A 29 6.91 23.14 -0.98
CA HIS A 29 5.92 23.95 -1.66
C HIS A 29 6.52 25.34 -1.91
N GLY A 30 6.81 25.65 -3.18
CA GLY A 30 7.20 27.01 -3.58
C GLY A 30 5.97 27.92 -3.62
N VAL A 31 6.02 29.06 -2.93
CA VAL A 31 4.95 30.07 -2.95
C VAL A 31 5.42 31.32 -3.70
N ASN A 32 4.57 31.84 -4.60
CA ASN A 32 4.92 32.87 -5.59
C ASN A 32 5.25 34.28 -5.03
N PHE A 33 5.33 34.48 -3.71
CA PHE A 33 5.44 35.83 -3.12
C PHE A 33 6.42 35.98 -1.95
N SER A 34 7.25 34.97 -1.65
CA SER A 34 8.35 35.11 -0.68
C SER A 34 9.47 34.09 -0.98
N ASP A 35 10.72 34.42 -0.64
CA ASP A 35 11.89 33.51 -0.68
C ASP A 35 11.80 32.36 0.35
N ASP A 36 10.70 32.27 1.11
CA ASP A 36 10.45 31.22 2.10
C ASP A 36 9.90 29.94 1.44
N LEU A 37 10.71 28.87 1.47
CA LEU A 37 10.24 27.51 1.15
C LEU A 37 9.44 26.95 2.33
N ILE A 38 8.14 26.69 2.11
CA ILE A 38 7.33 25.91 3.04
C ILE A 38 7.59 24.42 2.77
N TYR A 39 7.79 23.63 3.83
CA TYR A 39 7.95 22.18 3.72
C TYR A 39 6.93 21.44 4.57
N ASP A 40 6.45 20.31 4.06
CA ASP A 40 5.62 19.34 4.78
C ASP A 40 6.42 18.05 4.99
N GLU A 41 6.45 17.56 6.21
CA GLU A 41 6.98 16.23 6.53
C GLU A 41 5.96 15.16 6.15
N MET A 42 6.35 14.25 5.26
CA MET A 42 5.51 13.13 4.82
C MET A 42 6.11 11.82 5.29
N VAL A 43 5.37 11.11 6.14
CA VAL A 43 5.65 9.71 6.50
C VAL A 43 4.68 8.81 5.76
N GLY A 44 5.17 8.09 4.75
CA GLY A 44 4.36 7.16 3.96
C GLY A 44 4.66 5.71 4.33
N ALA A 45 3.70 5.01 4.94
CA ALA A 45 3.80 3.57 5.14
C ALA A 45 3.53 2.84 3.80
N ARG A 46 4.48 2.02 3.38
CA ARG A 46 4.41 1.17 2.19
C ARG A 46 4.65 -0.29 2.59
N PHE A 47 4.18 -1.22 1.78
CA PHE A 47 4.32 -2.65 1.99
C PHE A 47 5.11 -3.22 0.81
N GLN A 48 6.28 -3.78 1.10
CA GLN A 48 7.15 -4.39 0.10
C GLN A 48 6.93 -5.89 0.04
N CYS A 49 6.63 -6.43 -1.14
CA CYS A 49 6.64 -7.88 -1.34
C CYS A 49 8.05 -8.43 -1.10
N THR A 50 8.16 -9.45 -0.26
CA THR A 50 9.45 -10.07 0.09
C THR A 50 10.07 -10.88 -1.05
N LYS A 51 9.27 -11.31 -2.03
CA LYS A 51 9.74 -12.12 -3.18
C LYS A 51 10.25 -11.28 -4.35
N CYS A 52 9.48 -10.29 -4.79
CA CYS A 52 9.81 -9.49 -5.99
C CYS A 52 10.24 -8.06 -5.67
N GLY A 53 10.11 -7.61 -4.42
CA GLY A 53 10.48 -6.25 -4.02
C GLY A 53 9.50 -5.15 -4.43
N LYS A 54 8.37 -5.49 -5.07
CA LYS A 54 7.33 -4.51 -5.43
C LYS A 54 6.73 -3.85 -4.19
N LEU A 55 6.51 -2.53 -4.26
CA LEU A 55 5.92 -1.73 -3.21
C LEU A 55 4.43 -1.52 -3.44
N PHE A 56 3.68 -1.56 -2.36
CA PHE A 56 2.23 -1.34 -2.32
C PHE A 56 1.91 -0.29 -1.27
N SER A 57 0.97 0.59 -1.55
CA SER A 57 0.38 1.48 -0.55
C SER A 57 -0.66 0.75 0.30
N LYS A 58 -0.98 1.32 1.46
CA LYS A 58 -2.06 0.79 2.30
C LYS A 58 -3.39 0.77 1.54
N GLU A 59 -3.69 1.79 0.74
CA GLU A 59 -4.91 1.82 -0.07
C GLU A 59 -4.97 0.70 -1.12
N GLU A 60 -3.82 0.30 -1.69
CA GLU A 60 -3.76 -0.78 -2.68
C GLU A 60 -4.06 -2.14 -2.06
N ILE A 61 -3.51 -2.41 -0.88
CA ILE A 61 -3.80 -3.65 -0.14
C ILE A 61 -5.27 -3.70 0.29
N ASP A 62 -5.80 -2.60 0.85
CA ASP A 62 -7.19 -2.51 1.28
C ASP A 62 -8.17 -2.71 0.11
N SER A 63 -7.86 -2.10 -1.03
CA SER A 63 -8.61 -2.29 -2.28
C SER A 63 -8.58 -3.74 -2.73
N GLY A 64 -7.40 -4.39 -2.69
CA GLY A 64 -7.26 -5.80 -3.03
C GLY A 64 -8.05 -6.74 -2.11
N LEU A 65 -8.01 -6.50 -0.80
CA LEU A 65 -8.81 -7.26 0.18
C LEU A 65 -10.31 -7.06 -0.03
N THR A 66 -10.72 -5.83 -0.36
CA THR A 66 -12.12 -5.51 -0.68
C THR A 66 -12.59 -6.25 -1.93
N LEU A 67 -11.73 -6.38 -2.95
CA LEU A 67 -12.03 -7.17 -4.15
C LEU A 67 -12.15 -8.66 -3.82
N LEU A 68 -11.21 -9.23 -3.06
CA LEU A 68 -11.26 -10.63 -2.62
C LEU A 68 -12.58 -10.94 -1.87
N ARG A 69 -12.99 -10.03 -0.98
CA ARG A 69 -14.28 -10.14 -0.28
C ARG A 69 -15.47 -10.15 -1.24
N LYS A 70 -15.47 -9.29 -2.27
CA LYS A 70 -16.55 -9.23 -3.27
C LYS A 70 -16.61 -10.47 -4.14
N GLU A 71 -15.47 -11.04 -4.51
CA GLU A 71 -15.43 -12.27 -5.33
C GLU A 71 -15.95 -13.49 -4.57
N ARG A 72 -15.67 -13.58 -3.27
CA ARG A 72 -16.26 -14.59 -2.38
C ARG A 72 -17.77 -14.49 -2.29
N ILE A 73 -18.30 -13.28 -2.03
CA ILE A 73 -19.75 -13.06 -1.90
C ILE A 73 -20.51 -13.37 -3.19
N LYS A 74 -19.91 -13.19 -4.37
CA LYS A 74 -20.54 -13.53 -5.65
C LYS A 74 -20.56 -15.02 -5.98
N ARG A 75 -19.76 -15.83 -5.27
CA ARG A 75 -19.63 -17.28 -5.52
C ARG A 75 -20.51 -18.14 -4.62
N ASP A 76 -21.10 -17.55 -3.58
CA ASP A 76 -22.22 -18.09 -2.79
C ASP A 76 -23.56 -17.68 -3.40
#